data_AF-A0A6B3GJH3-F1
#
_entry.id   AF-A0A6B3GJH3-F1
#
_cell.length_a   1.000
_cell.length_b   1.000
_cell.length_c   1.000
_cell.angle_alpha   90.00
_cell.angle_beta   90.00
_cell.angle_gamma   90.00
#
_symmetry.space_group_name_H-M   'P 1'
#
loop_
_entity.id
_entity.type
_entity.pdbx_description
1 polymer ?
#
loop_
_entity_poly.entity_id
_entity_poly.type
_entity_poly.pdbx_seq_one_letter_code
_entity_poly.pdbx_strand_id
1 'polypeptide(L)'
;WEQYSSGNALVREAKELAAADSPVAHYLLDRVKGNVSDITGPLITELAREGDAMCIELLQDIGQWLGIGIANLAAALDPSCFVIGGGVSAADDLLINPARDAFKRHLTGRGYRPEA
;
A
#
# COMPACT_ATOMS: atom_id res chain seq x y z
N TRP A 1 3.86 -13.48 -3.58
CA TRP A 1 2.83 -12.41 -3.49
C TRP A 1 2.54 -11.97 -2.05
N GLU A 2 2.65 -12.83 -1.03
CA GLU A 2 2.48 -12.42 0.38
C GLU A 2 3.56 -11.47 0.94
N GLN A 3 4.76 -11.41 0.33
CA GLN A 3 5.86 -10.58 0.83
C GLN A 3 5.88 -9.12 0.34
N TYR A 4 5.04 -8.75 -0.63
CA TYR A 4 4.95 -7.38 -1.18
C TYR A 4 3.60 -6.70 -0.88
N SER A 5 2.52 -7.47 -0.61
CA SER A 5 1.18 -6.91 -0.35
C SER A 5 0.73 -6.99 1.11
N SER A 6 1.62 -7.37 2.04
CA SER A 6 1.29 -7.46 3.46
C SER A 6 1.81 -6.24 4.23
N GLY A 7 1.09 -5.81 5.27
CA GLY A 7 1.53 -4.72 6.15
C GLY A 7 2.93 -4.91 6.77
N ASN A 8 3.47 -6.14 6.74
CA ASN A 8 4.85 -6.42 7.12
C ASN A 8 5.87 -5.92 6.10
N ALA A 9 5.53 -5.93 4.80
CA ALA A 9 6.38 -5.37 3.74
C ALA A 9 6.52 -3.86 3.90
N LEU A 10 5.39 -3.18 4.13
CA LEU A 10 5.32 -1.75 4.42
C LEU A 10 6.26 -1.35 5.56
N VAL A 11 6.13 -2.05 6.69
CA VAL A 11 6.91 -1.77 7.89
C VAL A 11 8.38 -2.07 7.67
N ARG A 12 8.71 -3.14 6.94
CA ARG A 12 10.10 -3.47 6.61
C ARG A 12 10.75 -2.36 5.78
N GLU A 13 10.09 -1.92 4.71
CA GLU A 13 10.61 -0.89 3.82
C GLU A 13 10.77 0.47 4.53
N ALA A 14 9.77 0.87 5.32
CA ALA A 14 9.87 2.06 6.17
C ALA A 14 11.03 1.97 7.17
N LYS A 15 11.25 0.79 7.78
CA LYS A 15 12.39 0.55 8.69
C LYS A 15 13.73 0.57 7.96
N GLU A 16 13.81 0.06 6.75
CA GLU A 16 15.03 0.08 5.93
C GLU A 16 15.41 1.52 5.57
N LEU A 17 14.44 2.34 5.13
CA LEU A 17 14.65 3.77 4.85
C LEU A 17 15.07 4.56 6.10
N ALA A 18 14.43 4.28 7.23
CA ALA A 18 14.76 4.89 8.52
C ALA A 18 16.16 4.47 9.03
N ALA A 19 16.52 3.20 8.90
CA ALA A 19 17.83 2.69 9.31
C ALA A 19 18.98 3.21 8.43
N ALA A 20 18.68 3.58 7.18
CA ALA A 20 19.63 4.22 6.27
C ALA A 20 19.82 5.73 6.52
N ASP A 21 19.16 6.30 7.54
CA ASP A 21 19.14 7.74 7.83
C ASP A 21 18.75 8.58 6.60
N SER A 22 17.79 8.05 5.83
CA SER A 22 17.34 8.67 4.59
C SER A 22 16.64 10.01 4.87
N PRO A 23 16.94 11.09 4.13
CA PRO A 23 16.30 12.39 4.34
C PRO A 23 14.76 12.34 4.24
N VAL A 24 14.22 11.44 3.41
CA VAL A 24 12.76 11.27 3.25
C VAL A 24 12.11 10.56 4.44
N ALA A 25 12.90 9.89 5.30
CA ALA A 25 12.42 9.22 6.50
C ALA A 25 12.54 10.09 7.77
N HIS A 26 13.00 11.35 7.65
CA HIS A 26 13.28 12.21 8.80
C HIS A 26 12.06 12.43 9.71
N TYR A 27 10.89 12.67 9.13
CA TYR A 27 9.66 12.90 9.90
C TYR A 27 9.19 11.62 10.63
N LEU A 28 9.27 10.47 9.96
CA LEU A 28 9.02 9.17 10.57
C LEU A 28 9.99 8.89 11.73
N LEU A 29 11.28 9.16 11.53
CA LEU A 29 12.34 8.99 12.53
C LEU A 29 12.11 9.89 13.75
N ASP A 30 11.76 11.15 13.55
CA ASP A 30 11.44 12.09 14.62
C ASP A 30 10.25 11.61 15.46
N ARG A 31 9.20 11.10 14.78
CA ARG A 31 8.00 10.58 15.43
C ARG A 31 8.27 9.37 16.33
N VAL A 32 9.27 8.55 15.99
CA VAL A 32 9.72 7.41 16.80
C VAL A 32 10.94 7.74 17.69
N LYS A 33 11.35 9.01 17.76
CA LYS A 33 12.53 9.47 18.54
C LYS A 33 13.81 8.69 18.21
N GLY A 34 13.98 8.36 16.93
CA GLY A 34 15.10 7.57 16.41
C GLY A 34 15.02 6.06 16.66
N ASN A 35 14.01 5.56 17.38
CA ASN A 35 13.85 4.13 17.59
C ASN A 35 13.12 3.46 16.42
N VAL A 36 13.90 2.99 15.43
CA VAL A 36 13.39 2.29 14.23
C VAL A 36 12.50 1.09 14.59
N SER A 37 12.69 0.44 15.74
CA SER A 37 11.87 -0.71 16.14
C SER A 37 10.39 -0.37 16.38
N ASP A 38 10.10 0.89 16.73
CA ASP A 38 8.76 1.40 17.02
C ASP A 38 7.96 1.77 15.76
N ILE A 39 8.56 1.66 14.57
CA ILE A 39 7.84 1.86 13.30
C ILE A 39 6.83 0.72 13.11
N THR A 40 5.56 1.09 12.93
CA THR A 40 4.43 0.16 12.75
C THR A 40 3.52 0.61 11.61
N GLY A 41 2.72 -0.31 11.06
CA GLY A 41 1.77 0.00 9.98
C GLY A 41 0.76 1.11 10.34
N PRO A 42 0.15 1.09 11.55
CA PRO A 42 -0.72 2.17 12.01
C PRO A 42 -0.01 3.53 12.05
N LEU A 43 1.24 3.59 12.51
CA LEU A 43 2.02 4.82 12.54
C LEU A 43 2.26 5.38 11.13
N ILE A 44 2.64 4.51 10.19
CA ILE A 44 2.84 4.91 8.78
C ILE A 44 1.53 5.44 8.19
N THR A 45 0.41 4.80 8.53
CA THR A 45 -0.92 5.24 8.07
C THR A 45 -1.32 6.59 8.67
N GLU A 46 -1.03 6.82 9.96
CA GLU A 46 -1.25 8.10 10.66
C GLU A 46 -0.45 9.21 9.98
N LEU A 47 0.86 9.01 9.78
CA LEU A 47 1.73 10.01 9.16
C LEU A 47 1.34 10.30 7.71
N ALA A 48 0.94 9.29 6.94
CA ALA A 48 0.44 9.51 5.59
C ALA A 48 -0.82 10.39 5.58
N ARG A 49 -1.71 10.24 6.57
CA ARG A 49 -2.91 11.09 6.72
C ARG A 49 -2.56 12.51 7.16
N GLU A 50 -1.47 12.69 7.89
CA GLU A 50 -0.93 14.00 8.27
C GLU A 50 -0.20 14.70 7.11
N GLY A 51 -0.01 14.02 5.98
CA GLY A 51 0.59 14.57 4.77
C GLY A 51 2.06 14.23 4.57
N ASP A 52 2.61 13.27 5.33
CA ASP A 52 3.98 12.80 5.11
C ASP A 52 4.11 12.13 3.74
N ALA A 53 4.90 12.74 2.86
CA ALA A 53 5.02 12.31 1.47
C ALA A 53 5.57 10.88 1.35
N MET A 54 6.54 10.50 2.18
CA MET A 54 7.15 9.17 2.12
C MET A 54 6.14 8.09 2.54
N CYS A 55 5.40 8.31 3.63
CA CYS A 55 4.36 7.38 4.07
C CYS A 55 3.21 7.29 3.06
N ILE A 56 2.85 8.39 2.38
CA ILE A 56 1.89 8.38 1.28
C ILE A 56 2.40 7.52 0.13
N GLU A 57 3.63 7.75 -0.33
CA GLU A 57 4.25 6.98 -1.43
C GLU A 57 4.29 5.48 -1.11
N LEU A 58 4.73 5.11 0.09
CA LEU A 58 4.74 3.71 0.51
C LEU A 58 3.36 3.04 0.46
N LEU A 59 2.30 3.75 0.88
CA LEU A 59 0.93 3.23 0.79
C LEU A 59 0.45 3.14 -0.66
N GLN A 60 0.83 4.11 -1.50
CA GLN A 60 0.49 4.10 -2.93
C GLN A 60 1.13 2.94 -3.67
N ASP A 61 2.40 2.64 -3.39
CA ASP A 61 3.12 1.51 -3.99
C ASP A 61 2.48 0.17 -3.63
N ILE A 62 2.11 -0.01 -2.36
CA ILE A 62 1.39 -1.21 -1.92
C ILE A 62 0.03 -1.32 -2.61
N GLY A 63 -0.70 -0.19 -2.69
CA GLY A 63 -1.97 -0.14 -3.40
C GLY A 63 -1.80 -0.55 -4.87
N GLN A 64 -0.76 -0.06 -5.55
CA GLN A 64 -0.46 -0.42 -6.93
C GLN A 64 -0.22 -1.93 -7.11
N TRP A 65 0.62 -2.53 -6.26
CA TRP A 65 0.85 -3.97 -6.30
C TRP A 65 -0.40 -4.79 -6.00
N LEU A 66 -1.22 -4.34 -5.05
CA LEU A 66 -2.50 -4.95 -4.73
C LEU A 66 -3.43 -4.93 -5.95
N GLY A 67 -3.56 -3.80 -6.63
CA GLY A 67 -4.38 -3.67 -7.84
C GLY A 67 -3.91 -4.57 -8.99
N ILE A 68 -2.60 -4.71 -9.19
CA ILE A 68 -2.03 -5.64 -10.17
C ILE A 68 -2.38 -7.09 -9.82
N GLY A 69 -2.22 -7.47 -8.56
CA GLY A 69 -2.59 -8.81 -8.08
C GLY A 69 -4.07 -9.13 -8.29
N ILE A 70 -4.95 -8.17 -7.95
CA ILE A 70 -6.40 -8.30 -8.16
C ILE A 70 -6.73 -8.42 -9.65
N ALA A 71 -6.10 -7.64 -10.54
CA ALA A 71 -6.36 -7.70 -11.98
C ALA A 71 -6.03 -9.08 -12.57
N ASN A 72 -4.92 -9.66 -12.15
CA ASN A 72 -4.50 -11.00 -12.55
C ASN A 72 -5.48 -12.07 -12.06
N LEU A 73 -5.95 -11.96 -10.81
CA LEU A 73 -6.95 -12.87 -10.25
C LEU A 73 -8.30 -12.72 -10.96
N ALA A 74 -8.71 -11.50 -11.28
CA ALA A 74 -9.95 -11.23 -12.02
C ALA A 74 -9.91 -11.85 -13.42
N ALA A 75 -8.78 -11.74 -14.12
CA ALA A 75 -8.59 -12.36 -15.42
C ALA A 75 -8.69 -13.90 -15.37
N ALA A 76 -8.27 -14.52 -14.26
CA ALA A 76 -8.28 -15.96 -14.09
C ALA A 76 -9.61 -16.53 -13.57
N LEU A 77 -10.30 -15.80 -12.68
CA LEU A 77 -11.41 -16.33 -11.88
C LEU A 77 -12.76 -15.67 -12.19
N ASP A 78 -12.77 -14.50 -12.83
CA ASP A 78 -13.97 -13.68 -13.11
C ASP A 78 -14.94 -13.52 -11.92
N PRO A 79 -14.46 -13.11 -10.73
CA PRO A 79 -15.34 -12.92 -9.57
C PRO A 79 -16.14 -11.63 -9.70
N SER A 80 -17.33 -11.61 -9.09
CA SER A 80 -18.17 -10.41 -9.03
C SER A 80 -17.74 -9.39 -7.96
N CYS A 81 -16.89 -9.77 -7.00
CA CYS A 81 -16.45 -8.90 -5.91
C CYS A 81 -15.12 -9.38 -5.30
N PHE A 82 -14.26 -8.43 -4.91
CA PHE A 82 -13.08 -8.65 -4.08
C PHE A 82 -13.24 -7.94 -2.74
N VAL A 83 -12.97 -8.65 -1.64
CA VAL A 83 -12.99 -8.09 -0.28
C VAL A 83 -11.55 -7.96 0.22
N ILE A 84 -11.14 -6.74 0.55
CA ILE A 84 -9.81 -6.43 1.11
C ILE A 84 -9.97 -6.27 2.62
N GLY A 85 -9.26 -7.08 3.40
CA GLY A 85 -9.24 -7.01 4.86
C GLY A 85 -7.82 -6.96 5.44
N GLY A 86 -7.73 -6.83 6.75
CA GLY A 86 -6.46 -6.79 7.50
C GLY A 86 -6.01 -5.36 7.85
N GLY A 87 -4.93 -5.23 8.63
CA GLY A 87 -4.52 -3.93 9.19
C GLY A 87 -4.18 -2.85 8.15
N VAL A 88 -3.84 -3.23 6.92
CA VAL A 88 -3.57 -2.32 5.81
C VAL A 88 -4.85 -1.71 5.22
N SER A 89 -6.02 -2.34 5.36
CA SER A 89 -7.28 -1.75 4.91
C SER A 89 -7.65 -0.48 5.68
N ALA A 90 -7.04 -0.25 6.84
CA ALA A 90 -7.20 0.98 7.62
C ALA A 90 -6.65 2.23 6.90
N ALA A 91 -5.79 2.06 5.90
CA ALA A 91 -5.30 3.15 5.06
C ALA A 91 -6.36 3.72 4.10
N ASP A 92 -7.52 3.04 3.97
CA ASP A 92 -8.69 3.50 3.23
C ASP A 92 -8.33 4.02 1.83
N ASP A 93 -8.79 5.22 1.46
CA ASP A 93 -8.54 5.86 0.16
C ASP A 93 -7.06 5.96 -0.24
N LEU A 94 -6.13 6.07 0.71
CA LEU A 94 -4.69 6.14 0.42
C LEU A 94 -4.15 4.84 -0.18
N LEU A 95 -4.81 3.71 0.09
CA LEU A 95 -4.47 2.41 -0.47
C LEU A 95 -5.43 2.00 -1.59
N ILE A 96 -6.73 2.22 -1.37
CA ILE A 96 -7.78 1.72 -2.25
C ILE A 96 -7.78 2.44 -3.59
N ASN A 97 -7.52 3.75 -3.63
CA ASN A 97 -7.49 4.48 -4.90
C ASN A 97 -6.34 4.03 -5.80
N PRO A 98 -5.08 3.94 -5.33
CA PRO A 98 -3.99 3.37 -6.11
C PRO A 98 -4.26 1.92 -6.56
N ALA A 99 -4.89 1.10 -5.71
CA ALA A 99 -5.28 -0.26 -6.06
C ALA A 99 -6.34 -0.32 -7.18
N ARG A 100 -7.38 0.51 -7.10
CA ARG A 100 -8.40 0.62 -8.15
C ARG A 100 -7.80 1.10 -9.46
N ASP A 101 -6.93 2.09 -9.40
CA ASP A 101 -6.23 2.63 -10.57
C ASP A 101 -5.36 1.58 -11.24
N ALA A 102 -4.55 0.87 -10.46
CA ALA A 102 -3.69 -0.19 -10.98
C ALA A 102 -4.52 -1.35 -11.53
N PHE A 103 -5.59 -1.73 -10.85
CA PHE A 103 -6.53 -2.75 -11.32
C PHE A 103 -7.09 -2.40 -12.70
N LYS A 104 -7.65 -1.19 -12.87
CA LYS A 104 -8.22 -0.72 -14.15
C LYS A 104 -7.19 -0.69 -15.28
N ARG A 105 -5.95 -0.32 -14.98
CA ARG A 105 -4.86 -0.28 -15.97
C ARG A 105 -4.44 -1.68 -16.42
N HIS A 106 -4.45 -2.67 -15.53
CA HIS A 106 -3.92 -4.01 -15.79
C HIS A 106 -4.98 -5.05 -16.14
N LEU A 107 -6.27 -4.74 -16.00
CA LEU A 107 -7.34 -5.63 -16.44
C LEU A 107 -7.28 -5.86 -17.95
N THR A 108 -7.10 -7.11 -18.36
CA THR A 108 -7.05 -7.54 -19.76
C THR A 108 -8.45 -7.60 -20.36
N GLY A 109 -8.60 -7.23 -21.64
CA GLY A 109 -9.91 -7.24 -22.33
C GLY A 109 -10.79 -6.01 -22.09
N ARG A 110 -10.20 -4.82 -21.92
CA ARG A 110 -10.94 -3.55 -21.84
C ARG A 110 -11.96 -3.45 -22.99
N GLY A 111 -13.24 -3.35 -22.65
CA GLY A 111 -14.35 -3.24 -23.61
C GLY A 111 -15.34 -4.42 -23.65
N TYR A 112 -15.04 -5.57 -23.04
CA TYR A 112 -15.94 -6.75 -23.02
C TYR A 112 -16.46 -7.16 -21.64
N ARG A 113 -16.03 -6.52 -20.55
CA ARG A 113 -16.53 -6.74 -19.19
C ARG A 113 -17.01 -5.42 -18.56
N PRO A 114 -18.18 -5.39 -17.90
CA PRO A 114 -18.63 -4.20 -17.19
C PRO A 114 -17.70 -3.91 -16.01
N GLU A 115 -17.40 -2.63 -15.79
CA GLU A 115 -16.80 -2.16 -14.54
C GLU A 115 -17.83 -2.38 -13.42
N ALA A 116 -17.61 -3.39 -12.56
CA ALA A 116 -18.41 -3.65 -11.37
C ALA A 116 -17.90 -2.85 -10.17
#